data_AF-A0A5B6TVC3-F1
#
_entry.id   AF-A0A5B6TVC3-F1
#
_cell.length_a   1.000
_cell.length_b   1.000
_cell.length_c   1.000
_cell.angle_alpha   90.00
_cell.angle_beta   90.00
_cell.angle_gamma   90.00
#
_symmetry.space_group_name_H-M   'P 1'
#
loop_
_entity.id
_entity.type
_entity.pdbx_description
1 polymer ?
#
loop_
_entity_poly.entity_id
_entity_poly.type
_entity_poly.pdbx_seq_one_letter_code
_entity_poly.pdbx_strand_id
1 'polypeptide(L)'
;MWLRWHTYRKFKPNNRHSYKRASFKLRKFMRRLPPNSLIIDAGANVGDVTAYFVDQGMRVIAFEPDPTALAILRERFSGNDMVTIENKAVGAKAGLAPFFQTAAVSKGNIHQTTWSSLDRRDVHGEPVGNVEIVDLVAYINALPQKVSVLKLDIEGTEAEVLEAILDAEAEKEIGLIVAETHERFSPELAMRIGLLSAV
;
A
#
# COMPACT_ATOMS: atom_id res chain seq x y z
N MET A 1 8.23 0.31 -21.96
CA MET A 1 7.98 0.81 -20.60
C MET A 1 6.47 0.89 -20.45
N TRP A 2 5.86 0.08 -19.58
CA TRP A 2 4.40 0.07 -19.42
C TRP A 2 4.08 -0.15 -17.93
N LEU A 3 4.00 0.95 -17.17
CA LEU A 3 3.41 0.89 -15.85
C LEU A 3 1.92 0.61 -16.03
N ARG A 4 1.46 -0.57 -15.59
CA ARG A 4 0.03 -0.86 -15.53
C ARG A 4 -0.33 -1.02 -14.07
N TRP A 5 -0.57 0.12 -13.43
CA TRP A 5 -1.39 0.24 -12.24
C TRP A 5 -2.79 -0.33 -12.53
N HIS A 6 -3.44 -0.96 -11.55
CA HIS A 6 -4.82 -1.43 -11.71
C HIS A 6 -5.67 -0.84 -10.59
N THR A 7 -6.36 0.24 -10.93
CA THR A 7 -7.36 0.84 -10.04
C THR A 7 -8.37 -0.21 -9.58
N TYR A 8 -8.53 -0.30 -8.27
CA TYR A 8 -9.52 -1.15 -7.62
C TYR A 8 -10.75 -0.31 -7.27
N ARG A 9 -11.93 -0.89 -7.44
CA ARG A 9 -13.22 -0.30 -7.02
C ARG A 9 -13.99 -1.35 -6.25
N LYS A 10 -13.99 -1.24 -4.92
CA LYS A 10 -14.80 -2.13 -4.05
C LYS A 10 -16.32 -1.97 -4.25
N PHE A 11 -16.80 -0.85 -4.83
CA PHE A 11 -18.24 -0.53 -4.86
C PHE A 11 -18.79 0.11 -6.16
N LYS A 12 -18.46 -0.43 -7.34
CA LYS A 12 -19.38 -0.34 -8.51
C LYS A 12 -19.66 -1.74 -9.06
N PRO A 13 -20.93 -2.15 -9.24
CA PRO A 13 -21.30 -3.52 -9.62
C PRO A 13 -20.73 -4.00 -10.98
N ASN A 14 -20.24 -3.08 -11.84
CA ASN A 14 -19.68 -3.42 -13.16
C ASN A 14 -18.15 -3.63 -13.24
N ASN A 15 -17.37 -3.57 -12.14
CA ASN A 15 -15.89 -3.54 -12.23
C ASN A 15 -15.14 -4.81 -11.77
N ARG A 16 -15.82 -5.97 -11.63
CA ARG A 16 -15.19 -7.27 -11.28
C ARG A 16 -14.04 -7.70 -12.22
N HIS A 17 -13.97 -7.13 -13.42
CA HIS A 17 -12.95 -7.45 -14.42
C HIS A 17 -11.59 -6.78 -14.14
N SER A 18 -11.53 -5.61 -13.51
CA SER A 18 -10.25 -4.94 -13.23
C SER A 18 -9.46 -5.67 -12.15
N TYR A 19 -10.13 -6.08 -11.05
CA TYR A 19 -9.55 -6.93 -9.99
C TYR A 19 -8.97 -8.23 -10.56
N LYS A 20 -9.78 -8.98 -11.33
CA LYS A 20 -9.32 -10.25 -11.94
C LYS A 20 -8.10 -10.04 -12.85
N ARG A 21 -8.02 -8.91 -13.57
CA ARG A 21 -6.87 -8.57 -14.42
C ARG A 21 -5.63 -8.20 -13.61
N ALA A 22 -5.78 -7.40 -12.56
CA ALA A 22 -4.69 -7.02 -11.65
C ALA A 22 -4.08 -8.25 -10.98
N SER A 23 -4.93 -9.06 -10.33
CA SER A 23 -4.51 -10.28 -9.67
C SER A 23 -3.90 -11.28 -10.65
N PHE A 24 -4.46 -11.40 -11.87
CA PHE A 24 -3.87 -12.26 -12.91
C PHE A 24 -2.47 -11.80 -13.33
N LYS A 25 -2.27 -10.48 -13.52
CA LYS A 25 -0.97 -9.93 -13.88
C LYS A 25 0.05 -10.07 -12.76
N LEU A 26 -0.33 -9.75 -11.53
CA LEU A 26 0.52 -9.94 -10.36
C LEU A 26 0.95 -11.40 -10.25
N ARG A 27 0.02 -12.35 -10.30
CA ARG A 27 0.33 -13.79 -10.29
C ARG A 27 1.26 -14.19 -11.43
N LYS A 28 1.01 -13.72 -12.66
CA LYS A 28 1.84 -14.03 -13.82
C LYS A 28 3.25 -13.45 -13.69
N PHE A 29 3.38 -12.26 -13.11
CA PHE A 29 4.67 -11.60 -12.86
C PHE A 29 5.44 -12.34 -11.76
N MET A 30 4.80 -12.58 -10.61
CA MET A 30 5.39 -13.30 -9.48
C MET A 30 5.90 -14.69 -9.83
N ARG A 31 5.21 -15.42 -10.71
CA ARG A 31 5.65 -16.75 -11.20
C ARG A 31 7.01 -16.76 -11.88
N ARG A 32 7.55 -15.59 -12.24
CA ARG A 32 8.85 -15.43 -12.91
C ARG A 32 9.91 -14.85 -11.99
N LEU A 33 9.52 -14.42 -10.79
CA LEU A 33 10.45 -13.88 -9.82
C LEU A 33 11.26 -15.01 -9.18
N PRO A 34 12.55 -14.82 -8.93
CA PRO A 34 13.32 -15.75 -8.12
C PRO A 34 12.80 -15.76 -6.67
N PRO A 35 13.05 -16.84 -5.92
CA PRO A 35 12.85 -16.83 -4.48
C PRO A 35 13.60 -15.67 -3.81
N ASN A 36 13.09 -15.18 -2.68
CA ASN A 36 13.64 -14.06 -1.91
C ASN A 36 13.64 -12.69 -2.62
N SER A 37 12.95 -12.59 -3.77
CA SER A 37 12.62 -11.31 -4.41
C SER A 37 11.94 -10.39 -3.40
N LEU A 38 12.30 -9.10 -3.44
CA LEU A 38 11.83 -8.11 -2.49
C LEU A 38 10.48 -7.52 -2.91
N ILE A 39 9.54 -7.50 -1.97
CA ILE A 39 8.22 -6.91 -2.11
C ILE A 39 8.07 -5.80 -1.08
N ILE A 40 7.51 -4.66 -1.48
CA ILE A 40 7.00 -3.66 -0.55
C ILE A 40 5.47 -3.80 -0.54
N ASP A 41 4.91 -4.01 0.65
CA ASP A 41 3.47 -3.99 0.91
C ASP A 41 3.13 -2.72 1.70
N ALA A 42 2.77 -1.64 0.99
CA ALA A 42 2.34 -0.40 1.60
C ALA A 42 0.84 -0.45 1.93
N GLY A 43 0.51 -0.28 3.20
CA GLY A 43 -0.82 -0.54 3.78
C GLY A 43 -1.07 -2.05 3.90
N ALA A 44 -0.22 -2.72 4.67
CA ALA A 44 -0.27 -4.16 4.86
C ALA A 44 -1.47 -4.64 5.71
N ASN A 45 -2.06 -3.74 6.51
CA ASN A 45 -3.14 -3.99 7.45
C ASN A 45 -2.80 -5.21 8.34
N VAL A 46 -3.76 -6.13 8.54
CA VAL A 46 -3.57 -7.39 9.28
C VAL A 46 -2.72 -8.44 8.52
N GLY A 47 -2.17 -8.09 7.36
CA GLY A 47 -1.15 -8.89 6.68
C GLY A 47 -1.67 -9.98 5.76
N ASP A 48 -2.91 -9.90 5.27
CA ASP A 48 -3.44 -10.92 4.36
C ASP A 48 -2.67 -10.97 3.03
N VAL A 49 -2.33 -9.81 2.47
CA VAL A 49 -1.54 -9.74 1.23
C VAL A 49 -0.07 -10.05 1.49
N THR A 50 0.48 -9.59 2.62
CA THR A 50 1.81 -9.96 3.09
C THR A 50 1.96 -11.48 3.19
N ALA A 51 0.99 -12.19 3.79
CA ALA A 51 1.02 -13.65 3.92
C ALA A 51 1.05 -14.34 2.55
N TYR A 52 0.24 -13.85 1.61
CA TYR A 52 0.25 -14.36 0.24
C TYR A 52 1.64 -14.20 -0.41
N PHE A 53 2.34 -13.08 -0.22
CA PHE A 53 3.68 -12.91 -0.78
C PHE A 53 4.70 -13.86 -0.12
N VAL A 54 4.65 -14.01 1.20
CA VAL A 54 5.50 -14.94 1.96
C VAL A 54 5.27 -16.39 1.53
N ASP A 55 4.02 -16.80 1.33
CA ASP A 55 3.67 -18.15 0.85
C ASP A 55 4.21 -18.44 -0.56
N GLN A 56 4.56 -17.40 -1.32
CA GLN A 56 5.23 -17.51 -2.62
C GLN A 56 6.76 -17.46 -2.51
N GLY A 57 7.32 -17.43 -1.30
CA GLY A 57 8.76 -17.41 -1.04
C GLY A 57 9.40 -16.04 -1.23
N MET A 58 8.64 -14.96 -1.08
CA MET A 58 9.14 -13.58 -1.24
C MET A 58 9.50 -12.95 0.10
N ARG A 59 10.50 -12.05 0.10
CA ARG A 59 10.77 -11.19 1.25
C ARG A 59 9.89 -9.96 1.18
N VAL A 60 9.30 -9.56 2.30
CA VAL A 60 8.32 -8.47 2.34
C VAL A 60 8.75 -7.41 3.35
N ILE A 61 8.75 -6.15 2.91
CA ILE A 61 8.74 -4.99 3.79
C ILE A 61 7.29 -4.52 3.86
N ALA A 62 6.65 -4.69 5.01
CA ALA A 62 5.25 -4.39 5.25
C ALA A 62 5.13 -3.08 6.04
N PHE A 63 4.55 -2.05 5.43
CA PHE A 63 4.26 -0.78 6.10
C PHE A 63 2.83 -0.78 6.60
N GLU A 64 2.64 -0.54 7.90
CA GLU A 64 1.32 -0.42 8.51
C GLU A 64 1.34 0.60 9.67
N PRO A 65 0.65 1.76 9.52
CA PRO A 65 0.57 2.77 10.58
C PRO A 65 -0.56 2.54 11.60
N ASP A 66 -1.60 1.77 11.29
CA ASP A 66 -2.73 1.56 12.19
C ASP A 66 -2.31 0.70 13.39
N PRO A 67 -2.38 1.22 14.63
CA PRO A 67 -1.88 0.50 15.80
C PRO A 67 -2.63 -0.81 16.07
N THR A 68 -3.91 -0.89 15.73
CA THR A 68 -4.74 -2.09 15.88
C THR A 68 -4.36 -3.15 14.85
N ALA A 69 -4.23 -2.76 13.58
CA ALA A 69 -3.83 -3.68 12.51
C ALA A 69 -2.38 -4.15 12.70
N LEU A 70 -1.49 -3.23 13.06
CA LEU A 70 -0.07 -3.49 13.30
C LEU A 70 0.16 -4.52 14.41
N ALA A 71 -0.62 -4.47 15.49
CA ALA A 71 -0.50 -5.46 16.58
C ALA A 71 -0.69 -6.89 16.05
N ILE A 72 -1.69 -7.08 15.18
CA ILE A 72 -2.03 -8.38 14.60
C ILE A 72 -1.06 -8.76 13.49
N LEU A 73 -0.60 -7.79 12.69
CA LEU A 73 0.46 -8.01 11.71
C LEU A 73 1.73 -8.54 12.38
N ARG A 74 2.14 -7.93 13.50
CA ARG A 74 3.30 -8.34 14.30
C ARG A 74 3.13 -9.72 14.90
N GLU A 75 1.97 -10.02 15.47
CA GLU A 75 1.68 -11.35 16.00
C GLU A 75 1.74 -12.42 14.89
N ARG A 76 1.10 -12.15 13.75
CA ARG A 76 1.01 -13.06 12.60
C ARG A 76 2.37 -13.44 12.02
N PHE A 77 3.30 -12.50 11.96
CA PHE A 77 4.64 -12.71 11.40
C PHE A 77 5.75 -12.74 12.45
N SER A 78 5.39 -12.95 13.72
CA SER A 78 6.36 -13.10 14.80
C SER A 78 7.33 -14.25 14.51
N GLY A 79 8.62 -13.94 14.45
CA GLY A 79 9.68 -14.92 14.15
C GLY A 79 9.80 -15.32 12.67
N ASN A 80 9.14 -14.61 11.75
CA ASN A 80 9.30 -14.84 10.32
C ASN A 80 10.35 -13.89 9.72
N ASP A 81 11.56 -14.40 9.48
CA ASP A 81 12.68 -13.63 8.92
C ASP A 81 12.45 -13.15 7.48
N MET A 82 11.38 -13.59 6.82
CA MET A 82 10.99 -13.10 5.49
C MET A 82 10.21 -11.79 5.55
N VAL A 83 9.77 -11.33 6.73
CA VAL A 83 8.93 -10.14 6.88
C VAL A 83 9.61 -9.12 7.78
N THR A 84 9.87 -7.94 7.22
CA THR A 84 10.24 -6.73 7.97
C THR A 84 8.98 -5.88 8.11
N ILE A 85 8.61 -5.52 9.34
CA ILE A 85 7.44 -4.68 9.62
C ILE A 85 7.90 -3.27 9.99
N GLU A 86 7.40 -2.29 9.25
CA GLU A 86 7.63 -0.86 9.46
C GLU A 86 6.35 -0.22 10.00
N ASN A 87 6.37 0.27 11.24
CA ASN A 87 5.26 1.03 11.84
C ASN A 87 5.30 2.48 11.34
N LYS A 88 5.04 2.66 10.05
CA LYS A 88 5.08 3.96 9.37
C LYS A 88 3.99 4.01 8.31
N ALA A 89 3.41 5.18 8.13
CA ALA A 89 2.66 5.48 6.93
C ALA A 89 3.62 5.73 5.77
N VAL A 90 3.14 5.54 4.55
CA VAL A 90 3.91 5.75 3.33
C VAL A 90 3.45 7.05 2.69
N GLY A 91 4.39 7.91 2.28
CA GLY A 91 4.09 9.17 1.62
C GLY A 91 5.19 9.62 0.66
N ALA A 92 4.93 10.74 -0.03
CA ALA A 92 5.88 11.36 -0.95
C ALA A 92 7.00 12.14 -0.24
N LYS A 93 6.85 12.41 1.06
CA LYS A 93 7.82 13.13 1.91
C LYS A 93 7.78 12.56 3.31
N ALA A 94 8.92 12.56 3.98
CA ALA A 94 9.01 12.18 5.37
C ALA A 94 8.30 13.21 6.25
N GLY A 95 7.67 12.74 7.34
CA GLY A 95 6.94 13.64 8.22
C GLY A 95 6.26 12.93 9.38
N LEU A 96 5.40 13.67 10.07
CA LEU A 96 4.57 13.18 11.17
C LEU A 96 3.16 13.73 10.96
N ALA A 97 2.15 12.88 11.05
CA ALA A 97 0.76 13.28 10.84
C ALA A 97 -0.19 12.58 11.82
N PRO A 98 -1.33 13.20 12.15
CA PRO A 98 -2.39 12.54 12.90
C PRO A 98 -2.94 11.35 12.10
N PHE A 99 -3.24 10.27 12.80
CA PHE A 99 -3.84 9.07 12.21
C PHE A 99 -5.24 8.87 12.76
N PHE A 100 -6.17 8.52 11.89
CA PHE A 100 -7.58 8.42 12.20
C PHE A 100 -8.10 7.00 11.99
N GLN A 101 -8.84 6.50 12.97
CA GLN A 101 -9.60 5.25 12.87
C GLN A 101 -11.11 5.54 12.84
N THR A 102 -11.88 4.60 12.30
CA THR A 102 -13.34 4.64 12.48
C THR A 102 -13.71 4.31 13.93
N ALA A 103 -14.84 4.83 14.41
CA ALA A 103 -15.33 4.53 15.75
C ALA A 103 -15.62 3.03 15.97
N ALA A 104 -15.79 2.25 14.89
CA ALA A 104 -16.01 0.82 14.95
C ALA A 104 -14.72 0.04 15.28
N VAL A 105 -13.54 0.53 14.87
CA VAL A 105 -12.25 -0.07 15.25
C VAL A 105 -12.07 0.00 16.77
N SER A 106 -12.32 1.17 17.38
CA SER A 106 -12.26 1.34 18.83
C SER A 106 -13.28 0.48 19.59
N LYS A 107 -14.32 -0.02 18.91
CA LYS A 107 -15.30 -0.97 19.46
C LYS A 107 -14.96 -2.43 19.18
N GLY A 108 -13.76 -2.72 18.69
CA GLY A 108 -13.26 -4.07 18.44
C GLY A 108 -13.60 -4.65 17.06
N ASN A 109 -14.23 -3.88 16.15
CA ASN A 109 -14.45 -4.34 14.79
C ASN A 109 -13.20 -4.11 13.94
N ILE A 110 -12.28 -5.07 14.00
CA ILE A 110 -11.01 -5.03 13.29
C ILE A 110 -11.15 -4.87 11.77
N HIS A 111 -12.20 -5.41 11.14
CA HIS A 111 -12.37 -5.28 9.69
C HIS A 111 -12.50 -3.83 9.21
N GLN A 112 -12.69 -2.89 10.14
CA GLN A 112 -12.79 -1.47 9.86
C GLN A 112 -11.43 -0.75 9.85
N THR A 113 -10.32 -1.43 10.15
CA THR A 113 -8.96 -0.86 9.97
C THR A 113 -8.65 -0.58 8.50
N THR A 114 -9.33 -1.24 7.55
CA THR A 114 -9.25 -0.92 6.11
C THR A 114 -9.84 0.45 5.77
N TRP A 115 -10.36 1.19 6.75
CA TRP A 115 -10.86 2.54 6.55
C TRP A 115 -10.06 3.55 7.37
N SER A 116 -8.99 3.14 8.05
CA SER A 116 -8.11 4.08 8.76
C SER A 116 -7.27 4.88 7.76
N SER A 117 -6.93 6.13 8.08
CA SER A 117 -6.21 7.02 7.14
C SER A 117 -5.50 8.17 7.87
N LEU A 118 -4.58 8.82 7.15
CA LEU A 118 -3.97 10.10 7.54
C LEU A 118 -4.96 11.26 7.42
N ASP A 119 -5.98 11.14 6.57
CA ASP A 119 -7.00 12.17 6.36
C ASP A 119 -8.27 11.90 7.17
N ARG A 120 -8.77 12.95 7.84
CA ARG A 120 -10.05 12.87 8.55
C ARG A 120 -11.21 12.85 7.55
N ARG A 121 -12.11 11.88 7.71
CA ARG A 121 -13.36 11.72 6.94
C ARG A 121 -14.53 11.64 7.92
N ASP A 122 -15.77 11.78 7.43
CA ASP A 122 -16.99 11.75 8.27
C ASP A 122 -17.15 10.46 9.10
N VAL A 123 -16.55 9.36 8.62
CA VAL A 123 -16.56 8.05 9.30
C VAL A 123 -15.53 7.94 10.43
N HIS A 124 -14.60 8.91 10.54
CA HIS A 124 -13.53 8.92 11.52
C HIS A 124 -13.89 9.69 12.78
N GLY A 125 -13.36 9.23 13.91
CA GLY A 125 -13.41 9.97 15.18
C GLY A 125 -12.26 10.99 15.30
N GLU A 126 -11.93 11.30 16.55
CA GLU A 126 -10.69 12.00 16.89
C GLU A 126 -9.45 11.15 16.54
N PRO A 127 -8.28 11.78 16.30
CA PRO A 127 -7.09 11.04 15.94
C PRO A 127 -6.67 10.09 17.07
N VAL A 128 -6.20 8.91 16.71
CA VAL A 128 -5.75 7.86 17.66
C VAL A 128 -4.28 7.98 18.03
N GLY A 129 -3.58 8.96 17.43
CA GLY A 129 -2.18 9.25 17.65
C GLY A 129 -1.56 9.93 16.43
N ASN A 130 -0.27 10.21 16.52
CA ASN A 130 0.53 10.61 15.38
C ASN A 130 1.34 9.41 14.88
N VAL A 131 1.49 9.29 13.57
CA VAL A 131 2.32 8.26 12.93
C VAL A 131 3.40 8.90 12.08
N GLU A 132 4.58 8.28 12.07
CA GLU A 132 5.67 8.67 11.19
C GLU A 132 5.30 8.33 9.74
N ILE A 133 5.60 9.25 8.83
CA ILE A 133 5.49 9.06 7.39
C ILE A 133 6.89 8.85 6.85
N VAL A 134 7.08 7.77 6.09
CA VAL A 134 8.31 7.54 5.33
C VAL A 134 8.19 8.19 3.94
N ASP A 135 9.27 8.82 3.48
CA ASP A 135 9.45 9.15 2.07
C ASP A 135 9.73 7.85 1.30
N LEU A 136 8.76 7.39 0.51
CA LEU A 136 8.88 6.10 -0.17
C LEU A 136 10.01 6.11 -1.21
N VAL A 137 10.21 7.22 -1.92
CA VAL A 137 11.22 7.31 -2.97
C VAL A 137 12.61 7.24 -2.34
N ALA A 138 12.84 8.02 -1.28
CA ALA A 138 14.08 7.95 -0.53
C ALA A 138 14.32 6.56 0.07
N TYR A 139 13.27 5.92 0.60
CA TYR A 139 13.36 4.56 1.13
C TYR A 139 13.77 3.55 0.05
N ILE A 140 13.10 3.57 -1.11
CA ILE A 140 13.39 2.65 -2.23
C ILE A 140 14.83 2.83 -2.73
N ASN A 141 15.27 4.08 -2.91
CA ASN A 141 16.62 4.38 -3.38
C ASN A 141 17.72 3.98 -2.38
N ALA A 142 17.39 3.86 -1.09
CA ALA A 142 18.32 3.41 -0.05
C ALA A 142 18.39 1.87 0.07
N LEU A 143 17.50 1.13 -0.58
CA LEU A 143 17.52 -0.33 -0.51
C LEU A 143 18.72 -0.92 -1.26
N PRO A 144 19.33 -2.01 -0.76
CA PRO A 144 20.50 -2.63 -1.39
C PRO A 144 20.15 -3.40 -2.68
N GLN A 145 18.88 -3.48 -3.05
CA GLN A 145 18.39 -4.22 -4.21
C GLN A 145 17.08 -3.60 -4.72
N LYS A 146 16.77 -3.87 -5.99
CA LYS A 146 15.50 -3.44 -6.62
C LYS A 146 14.28 -4.07 -5.96
N VAL A 147 13.19 -3.32 -5.93
CA VAL A 147 11.88 -3.80 -5.49
C VAL A 147 11.26 -4.58 -6.65
N SER A 148 10.94 -5.85 -6.45
CA SER A 148 10.30 -6.67 -7.49
C SER A 148 8.84 -6.28 -7.67
N VAL A 149 8.11 -6.07 -6.57
CA VAL A 149 6.73 -5.57 -6.58
C VAL A 149 6.55 -4.53 -5.49
N LEU A 150 5.98 -3.39 -5.85
CA LEU A 150 5.41 -2.43 -4.90
C LEU A 150 3.89 -2.56 -4.95
N LYS A 151 3.28 -3.02 -3.84
CA LYS A 151 1.85 -2.84 -3.60
C LYS A 151 1.65 -1.49 -2.90
N LEU A 152 0.71 -0.70 -3.38
CA LEU A 152 0.31 0.57 -2.78
C LEU A 152 -1.19 0.61 -2.52
N ASP A 153 -1.59 0.61 -1.26
CA ASP A 153 -2.99 0.68 -0.81
C ASP A 153 -3.01 1.45 0.51
N ILE A 154 -3.00 2.78 0.44
CA ILE A 154 -2.64 3.66 1.57
C ILE A 154 -3.71 4.72 1.88
N GLU A 155 -4.93 4.48 1.40
CA GLU A 155 -6.15 5.18 1.79
C GLU A 155 -6.10 6.71 1.62
N GLY A 156 -5.55 7.21 0.51
CA GLY A 156 -5.78 8.59 0.06
C GLY A 156 -4.55 9.37 -0.45
N THR A 157 -3.33 8.88 -0.20
CA THR A 157 -2.08 9.56 -0.62
C THR A 157 -1.38 8.87 -1.79
N GLU A 158 -2.10 7.98 -2.51
CA GLU A 158 -1.50 7.20 -3.59
C GLU A 158 -0.97 8.10 -4.71
N ALA A 159 -1.73 9.12 -5.13
CA ALA A 159 -1.35 9.95 -6.28
C ALA A 159 -0.06 10.72 -6.04
N GLU A 160 0.10 11.32 -4.85
CA GLU A 160 1.33 12.02 -4.45
C GLU A 160 2.54 11.08 -4.51
N VAL A 161 2.38 9.85 -4.01
CA VAL A 161 3.44 8.85 -4.02
C VAL A 161 3.76 8.42 -5.45
N LEU A 162 2.76 8.23 -6.31
CA LEU A 162 2.98 7.81 -7.71
C LEU A 162 3.68 8.91 -8.51
N GLU A 163 3.25 10.16 -8.35
CA GLU A 163 3.88 11.32 -8.96
C GLU A 163 5.33 11.44 -8.51
N ALA A 164 5.60 11.35 -7.20
CA ALA A 164 6.97 11.39 -6.68
C ALA A 164 7.85 10.26 -7.23
N ILE A 165 7.30 9.04 -7.39
CA ILE A 165 8.02 7.92 -8.01
C ILE A 165 8.44 8.27 -9.44
N LEU A 166 7.51 8.80 -10.25
CA LEU A 166 7.78 9.12 -11.65
C LEU A 166 8.72 10.33 -11.81
N ASP A 167 8.51 11.38 -11.01
CA ASP A 167 9.32 12.59 -11.04
C ASP A 167 10.78 12.31 -10.69
N ALA A 168 11.01 11.37 -9.76
CA ALA A 168 12.33 10.92 -9.34
C ALA A 168 12.90 9.78 -10.20
N GLU A 169 12.18 9.33 -11.22
CA GLU A 169 12.50 8.15 -12.03
C GLU A 169 12.71 6.85 -11.21
N ALA A 170 12.11 6.78 -10.02
CA ALA A 170 12.28 5.67 -9.08
C ALA A 170 11.56 4.39 -9.57
N GLU A 171 10.67 4.49 -10.56
CA GLU A 171 10.08 3.32 -11.21
C GLU A 171 11.13 2.43 -11.89
N LYS A 172 12.31 2.95 -12.21
CA LYS A 172 13.45 2.16 -12.72
C LYS A 172 14.01 1.19 -11.69
N GLU A 173 13.74 1.44 -10.40
CA GLU A 173 14.10 0.57 -9.28
C GLU A 173 12.98 -0.41 -8.89
N ILE A 174 11.85 -0.38 -9.61
CA ILE A 174 10.66 -1.18 -9.29
C ILE A 174 10.22 -2.02 -10.50
N GLY A 175 10.11 -3.34 -10.32
CA GLY A 175 9.72 -4.26 -11.39
C GLY A 175 8.25 -4.15 -11.81
N LEU A 176 7.35 -4.11 -10.82
CA LEU A 176 5.91 -3.97 -11.03
C LEU A 176 5.31 -3.14 -9.90
N ILE A 177 4.43 -2.20 -10.25
CA ILE A 177 3.65 -1.46 -9.26
C ILE A 177 2.17 -1.82 -9.38
N VAL A 178 1.56 -2.16 -8.24
CA VAL A 178 0.14 -2.50 -8.09
C VAL A 178 -0.46 -1.53 -7.08
N ALA A 179 -1.18 -0.52 -7.56
CA ALA A 179 -1.85 0.45 -6.69
C ALA A 179 -3.36 0.28 -6.67
N GLU A 180 -3.94 0.26 -5.47
CA GLU A 180 -5.36 0.47 -5.21
C GLU A 180 -5.58 1.98 -5.04
N THR A 181 -6.14 2.63 -6.05
CA THR A 181 -6.33 4.07 -6.04
C THR A 181 -7.69 4.45 -5.48
N HIS A 182 -7.69 5.43 -4.61
CA HIS A 182 -8.90 5.90 -3.94
C HIS A 182 -9.53 7.15 -4.55
N GLU A 183 -9.47 7.26 -5.89
CA GLU A 183 -10.00 8.35 -6.73
C GLU A 183 -11.42 8.86 -6.40
N ARG A 184 -12.23 8.08 -5.67
CA ARG A 184 -13.55 8.50 -5.17
C ARG A 184 -13.48 9.51 -4.02
N PHE A 185 -12.35 9.66 -3.35
CA PHE A 185 -12.23 10.54 -2.18
C PHE A 185 -12.26 12.02 -2.59
N SER A 186 -11.77 12.37 -3.78
CA SER A 186 -11.93 13.72 -4.32
C SER A 186 -11.88 13.75 -5.87
N PRO A 187 -12.56 14.70 -6.52
CA PRO A 187 -12.43 14.92 -7.96
C PRO A 187 -10.99 15.21 -8.42
N GLU A 188 -10.20 15.86 -7.56
CA GLU A 188 -8.79 16.13 -7.80
C GLU A 188 -7.97 14.84 -7.88
N LEU A 189 -8.16 13.93 -6.91
CA LEU A 189 -7.49 12.63 -6.89
C LEU A 189 -7.87 11.82 -8.14
N ALA A 190 -9.13 11.85 -8.56
CA ALA A 190 -9.57 11.20 -9.80
C ALA A 190 -8.88 11.77 -11.05
N MET A 191 -8.68 13.10 -11.12
CA MET A 191 -7.99 13.74 -12.23
C MET A 191 -6.52 13.32 -12.29
N ARG A 192 -5.82 13.37 -11.15
CA ARG A 192 -4.39 13.02 -11.03
C ARG A 192 -4.14 11.56 -11.42
N ILE A 193 -4.93 10.63 -10.88
CA ILE A 193 -4.85 9.21 -11.25
C ILE A 193 -5.17 8.98 -12.74
N GLY A 194 -6.10 9.75 -13.31
CA GLY A 194 -6.43 9.71 -14.73
C GLY A 194 -5.24 10.07 -15.63
N LEU A 195 -4.48 11.11 -15.27
CA LEU A 195 -3.29 11.55 -16.00
C LEU A 195 -2.18 10.49 -15.95
N LEU A 196 -1.94 9.90 -14.77
CA LEU A 196 -0.93 8.85 -14.57
C LEU A 196 -1.24 7.56 -15.37
N SER A 197 -2.52 7.31 -15.66
CA SER A 197 -2.96 6.12 -16.40
C SER A 197 -2.85 6.28 -17.93
N ALA A 198 -2.56 7.48 -18.42
CA ALA A 198 -2.44 7.81 -19.84
C ALA A 198 -0.99 7.77 -20.37
N VAL A 199 -0.01 7.61 -19.48
CA VAL A 199 1.42 7.47 -19.75
C VAL A 199 1.80 6.00 -19.92
#